data_AF-A0ABD2CIU8-F1
#
_entry.id   AF-A0ABD2CIU8-F1
#
_cell.length_a   1.000
_cell.length_b   1.000
_cell.length_c   1.000
_cell.angle_alpha   90.00
_cell.angle_beta   90.00
_cell.angle_gamma   90.00
#
_symmetry.space_group_name_H-M   'P 1'
#
loop_
_entity.id
_entity.type
_entity.pdbx_description
1 polymer ?
#
loop_
_entity_poly.entity_id
_entity_poly.type
_entity_poly.pdbx_seq_one_letter_code
_entity_poly.pdbx_strand_id
1 'polypeptide(L)'
;MKYFNASNRRVLAIIEPEFIPLCVVDQNLLGTEEGVDYFLALLPDNEARTDVKQLFDDRTSSVDRWNSFTEYHKDMINSGVRYWKGLEEYPDHVKLHYCGPRFDSNVTEGTTHLLRCPFSVHNETGKIVVPFDLADVDKFDPSTVPTIKRLITEINILNRNRSIEGDVGYASDCYETSLKKPIDIFQRFVKRVTTN
;
A
#
# COMPACT_ATOMS: atom_id res chain seq x y z
N MET A 1 -26.08 -1.10 -4.09
CA MET A 1 -24.89 -0.65 -3.32
C MET A 1 -25.20 0.65 -2.59
N LYS A 2 -24.54 0.96 -1.46
CA LYS A 2 -24.64 2.29 -0.83
C LYS A 2 -23.84 3.29 -1.66
N TYR A 3 -24.40 4.48 -1.89
CA TYR A 3 -23.72 5.58 -2.60
C TYR A 3 -22.38 5.97 -1.93
N PHE A 4 -21.38 6.31 -2.74
CA PHE A 4 -20.11 6.81 -2.25
C PHE A 4 -20.24 8.18 -1.55
N ASN A 5 -19.73 8.26 -0.32
CA ASN A 5 -19.59 9.52 0.41
C ASN A 5 -18.35 10.33 -0.04
N ALA A 6 -18.22 11.57 0.44
CA ALA A 6 -17.09 12.43 0.08
C ALA A 6 -15.71 11.84 0.42
N SER A 7 -15.61 11.05 1.49
CA SER A 7 -14.34 10.39 1.85
C SER A 7 -13.96 9.32 0.83
N ASN A 8 -14.91 8.48 0.43
CA ASN A 8 -14.69 7.44 -0.57
C ASN A 8 -14.25 8.04 -1.90
N ARG A 9 -14.85 9.18 -2.30
CA ARG A 9 -14.46 9.91 -3.53
C ARG A 9 -13.02 10.44 -3.47
N ARG A 10 -12.57 10.94 -2.32
CA ARG A 10 -11.17 11.38 -2.16
C ARG A 10 -10.18 10.22 -2.28
N VAL A 11 -10.52 9.07 -1.71
CA VAL A 11 -9.67 7.88 -1.79
C VAL A 11 -9.64 7.34 -3.22
N LEU A 12 -10.78 7.28 -3.89
CA LEU A 12 -10.86 6.90 -5.31
C LEU A 12 -10.00 7.82 -6.19
N ALA A 13 -9.99 9.13 -5.95
CA ALA A 13 -9.16 10.06 -6.72
C ALA A 13 -7.64 9.77 -6.61
N ILE A 14 -7.19 9.13 -5.52
CA ILE A 14 -5.81 8.69 -5.35
C ILE A 14 -5.60 7.33 -6.03
N ILE A 15 -6.57 6.41 -5.93
CA ILE A 15 -6.47 5.05 -6.48
C ILE A 15 -6.57 5.05 -8.01
N GLU A 16 -7.42 5.89 -8.59
CA GLU A 16 -7.73 5.88 -10.03
C GLU A 16 -6.51 5.85 -10.95
N PRO A 17 -5.51 6.75 -10.82
CA PRO A 17 -4.34 6.73 -11.69
C PRO A 17 -3.45 5.49 -11.50
N GLU A 18 -3.46 4.90 -10.31
CA GLU A 18 -2.57 3.79 -9.93
C GLU A 18 -3.19 2.40 -10.13
N PHE A 19 -4.52 2.31 -10.26
CA PHE A 19 -5.21 1.02 -10.27
C PHE A 19 -4.79 0.12 -11.44
N ILE A 20 -4.69 0.67 -12.66
CA ILE A 20 -4.31 -0.13 -13.83
C ILE A 20 -2.84 -0.59 -13.72
N PRO A 21 -1.84 0.31 -13.52
CA PRO A 21 -0.46 -0.13 -13.36
C PRO A 21 -0.29 -1.13 -12.22
N LEU A 22 -0.82 -0.82 -11.04
CA LEU A 22 -0.61 -1.64 -9.85
C LEU A 22 -1.40 -2.94 -9.88
N CYS A 23 -2.73 -2.87 -9.99
CA CYS A 23 -3.57 -4.05 -9.82
C CYS A 23 -3.69 -4.87 -11.09
N VAL A 24 -3.99 -4.23 -12.22
CA VAL A 24 -4.31 -4.94 -13.46
C VAL A 24 -3.05 -5.46 -14.14
N VAL A 25 -1.97 -4.66 -14.17
CA VAL A 25 -0.69 -5.02 -14.81
C VAL A 25 0.23 -5.75 -13.82
N ASP A 26 0.72 -5.07 -12.78
CA ASP A 26 1.78 -5.63 -11.90
C ASP A 26 1.28 -6.82 -11.08
N GLN A 27 0.11 -6.70 -10.45
CA GLN A 27 -0.49 -7.80 -9.68
C GLN A 27 -1.24 -8.82 -10.55
N ASN A 28 -1.42 -8.54 -11.85
CA ASN A 28 -2.12 -9.42 -12.78
C ASN A 28 -3.49 -9.89 -12.26
N LEU A 29 -4.29 -8.97 -11.70
CA LEU A 29 -5.55 -9.22 -10.97
C LEU A 29 -6.46 -10.27 -11.61
N LEU A 30 -6.65 -10.19 -12.93
CA LEU A 30 -7.55 -11.03 -13.70
C LEU A 30 -6.79 -12.02 -14.59
N GLY A 31 -5.50 -12.28 -14.35
CA GLY A 31 -4.70 -13.15 -15.21
C GLY A 31 -4.73 -14.63 -14.83
N THR A 32 -5.18 -14.96 -13.62
CA THR A 32 -5.35 -16.36 -13.17
C THR A 32 -6.81 -16.72 -12.98
N GLU A 33 -7.12 -18.02 -12.96
CA GLU A 33 -8.48 -18.50 -12.70
C GLU A 33 -8.95 -18.10 -11.30
N GLU A 34 -8.08 -18.18 -10.28
CA GLU A 34 -8.42 -17.80 -8.91
C GLU A 34 -8.70 -16.29 -8.79
N GLY A 35 -7.95 -15.46 -9.50
CA GLY A 35 -8.16 -14.02 -9.54
C GLY A 35 -9.50 -13.66 -10.18
N VAL A 36 -9.84 -14.34 -11.28
CA VAL A 36 -11.16 -14.20 -11.94
C VAL A 36 -12.28 -14.67 -11.02
N ASP A 37 -12.18 -15.85 -10.42
CA ASP A 37 -13.21 -16.38 -9.51
C ASP A 37 -13.45 -15.46 -8.31
N TYR A 38 -12.36 -14.92 -7.74
CA TYR A 38 -12.47 -13.94 -6.66
C TYR A 38 -13.16 -12.65 -7.12
N PHE A 39 -12.80 -12.11 -8.29
CA PHE A 39 -13.45 -10.94 -8.86
C PHE A 39 -14.95 -11.18 -9.10
N LEU A 40 -15.30 -12.33 -9.69
CA LEU A 40 -16.68 -12.73 -9.94
C LEU A 40 -17.48 -12.89 -8.64
N ALA A 41 -16.86 -13.36 -7.55
CA ALA A 41 -17.50 -13.46 -6.24
C ALA A 41 -17.87 -12.10 -5.64
N LEU A 42 -17.22 -11.00 -6.06
CA LEU A 42 -17.55 -9.64 -5.63
C LEU A 42 -18.81 -9.10 -6.31
N LEU A 43 -19.21 -9.64 -7.46
CA LEU A 43 -20.48 -9.29 -8.11
C LEU A 43 -21.65 -9.83 -7.27
N PRO A 44 -22.59 -8.98 -6.83
CA PRO A 44 -23.69 -9.43 -5.98
C PRO A 44 -24.79 -10.19 -6.74
N ASP A 45 -24.91 -9.96 -8.05
CA ASP A 45 -25.95 -10.51 -8.90
C ASP A 45 -25.44 -11.71 -9.72
N ASN A 46 -26.23 -12.78 -9.83
CA ASN A 46 -25.78 -14.04 -10.43
C ASN A 46 -25.78 -13.99 -11.96
N GLU A 47 -26.75 -13.30 -12.54
CA GLU A 47 -26.87 -13.06 -13.97
C GLU A 47 -25.72 -12.18 -14.45
N ALA A 48 -25.45 -11.06 -13.75
CA ALA A 48 -24.27 -10.23 -14.02
C ALA A 48 -22.95 -11.03 -13.92
N ARG A 49 -22.84 -11.92 -12.92
CA ARG A 49 -21.67 -12.80 -12.77
C ARG A 49 -21.51 -13.75 -13.95
N THR A 50 -22.61 -14.30 -14.45
CA THR A 50 -22.60 -15.23 -15.59
C THR A 50 -22.17 -14.52 -16.87
N ASP A 51 -22.72 -13.32 -17.13
CA ASP A 51 -22.34 -12.48 -18.26
C ASP A 51 -20.84 -12.17 -18.26
N VAL A 52 -20.32 -11.71 -17.12
CA VAL A 52 -18.90 -11.33 -17.01
C VAL A 52 -17.99 -12.55 -17.10
N LYS A 53 -18.42 -13.71 -16.60
CA LYS A 53 -17.68 -14.96 -16.79
C LYS A 53 -17.55 -15.31 -18.27
N GLN A 54 -18.66 -15.29 -19.01
CA GLN A 54 -18.66 -15.54 -20.45
C GLN A 54 -17.79 -14.52 -21.21
N LEU A 55 -17.83 -13.25 -20.80
CA LEU A 55 -16.98 -12.21 -21.37
C LEU A 55 -15.49 -12.50 -21.21
N PHE A 56 -15.09 -13.17 -20.12
CA PHE A 56 -13.71 -13.48 -19.81
C PHE A 56 -13.21 -14.78 -20.46
N ASP A 57 -14.10 -15.68 -20.89
CA ASP A 57 -13.72 -16.95 -21.54
C ASP A 57 -12.89 -16.72 -22.81
N ASP A 58 -13.21 -15.66 -23.57
CA ASP A 58 -12.53 -15.28 -24.82
C ASP A 58 -11.33 -14.33 -24.59
N ARG A 59 -10.88 -14.14 -23.35
CA ARG A 59 -9.83 -13.18 -22.98
C ARG A 59 -8.78 -13.85 -22.12
N THR A 60 -7.51 -13.58 -22.41
CA THR A 60 -6.38 -14.25 -21.74
C THR A 60 -5.61 -13.33 -20.80
N SER A 61 -5.48 -12.03 -21.11
CA SER A 61 -4.72 -11.10 -20.28
C SER A 61 -5.61 -10.36 -19.26
N SER A 62 -5.02 -10.01 -18.12
CA SER A 62 -5.70 -9.22 -17.08
C SER A 62 -6.16 -7.86 -17.61
N VAL A 63 -5.32 -7.22 -18.45
CA VAL A 63 -5.61 -5.93 -19.09
C VAL A 63 -6.81 -6.04 -20.05
N ASP A 64 -6.83 -7.06 -20.91
CA ASP A 64 -7.93 -7.25 -21.88
C ASP A 64 -9.24 -7.56 -21.16
N ARG A 65 -9.19 -8.40 -20.11
CA ARG A 65 -10.36 -8.70 -19.26
C ARG A 65 -10.88 -7.44 -18.58
N TRP A 66 -10.01 -6.63 -17.99
CA TRP A 66 -10.42 -5.39 -17.34
C TRP A 66 -11.04 -4.40 -18.33
N ASN A 67 -10.39 -4.15 -19.48
CA ASN A 67 -10.91 -3.23 -20.48
C ASN A 67 -12.27 -3.71 -21.02
N SER A 68 -12.36 -5.00 -21.40
CA SER A 68 -13.62 -5.62 -21.87
C SER A 68 -14.72 -5.48 -20.82
N PHE A 69 -14.40 -5.73 -19.55
CA PHE A 69 -15.34 -5.55 -18.45
C PHE A 69 -15.83 -4.11 -18.32
N THR A 70 -14.93 -3.12 -18.38
CA THR A 70 -15.32 -1.71 -18.25
C THR A 70 -16.19 -1.21 -19.40
N GLU A 71 -15.97 -1.70 -20.62
CA GLU A 71 -16.81 -1.40 -21.78
C GLU A 71 -18.18 -2.09 -21.64
N TYR A 72 -18.17 -3.40 -21.37
CA TYR A 72 -19.40 -4.17 -21.15
C TYR A 72 -20.26 -3.58 -20.04
N HIS A 73 -19.65 -3.22 -18.90
CA HIS A 73 -20.34 -2.59 -17.78
C HIS A 73 -21.06 -1.31 -18.21
N LYS A 74 -20.38 -0.42 -18.96
CA LYS A 74 -21.00 0.81 -19.48
C LYS A 74 -22.18 0.50 -20.38
N ASP A 75 -22.05 -0.47 -21.27
CA ASP A 75 -23.12 -0.86 -22.20
C ASP A 75 -24.34 -1.42 -21.48
N MET A 76 -24.13 -2.24 -20.44
CA MET A 76 -25.21 -2.81 -19.64
C MET A 76 -25.96 -1.78 -18.81
N ILE A 77 -25.22 -0.81 -18.25
CA ILE A 77 -25.82 0.34 -17.54
C ILE A 77 -26.63 1.20 -18.51
N ASN A 78 -26.07 1.55 -19.67
CA ASN A 78 -26.74 2.37 -20.68
C ASN A 78 -27.97 1.70 -21.29
N SER A 79 -27.91 0.38 -21.46
CA SER A 79 -29.02 -0.44 -21.98
C SER A 79 -30.14 -0.65 -20.95
N GLY A 80 -29.93 -0.22 -19.69
CA GLY A 80 -30.95 -0.30 -18.64
C GLY A 80 -31.28 -1.74 -18.22
N VAL A 81 -30.32 -2.65 -18.33
CA VAL A 81 -30.54 -4.06 -18.03
C VAL A 81 -30.86 -4.23 -16.54
N ARG A 82 -31.96 -4.94 -16.26
CA ARG A 82 -32.60 -4.98 -14.93
C ARG A 82 -31.63 -5.38 -13.81
N TYR A 83 -30.80 -6.39 -14.05
CA TYR A 83 -29.87 -6.94 -13.05
C TYR A 83 -28.55 -6.14 -12.92
N TRP A 84 -28.32 -5.18 -13.83
CA TRP A 84 -27.23 -4.20 -13.73
C TRP A 84 -27.66 -2.90 -13.03
N LYS A 85 -28.96 -2.70 -12.80
CA LYS A 85 -29.48 -1.53 -12.09
C LYS A 85 -28.97 -1.49 -10.65
N GLY A 86 -28.41 -0.35 -10.22
CA GLY A 86 -27.80 -0.21 -8.89
C GLY A 86 -26.34 -0.68 -8.79
N LEU A 87 -25.73 -1.05 -9.93
CA LEU A 87 -24.31 -1.37 -10.08
C LEU A 87 -23.54 -0.30 -10.88
N GLU A 88 -24.09 0.92 -10.99
CA GLU A 88 -23.50 2.01 -11.77
C GLU A 88 -22.07 2.33 -11.30
N GLU A 89 -21.82 2.24 -9.99
CA GLU A 89 -20.53 2.55 -9.39
C GLU A 89 -19.71 1.28 -9.08
N TYR A 90 -20.09 0.13 -9.64
CA TYR A 90 -19.44 -1.14 -9.33
C TYR A 90 -17.93 -1.16 -9.64
N PRO A 91 -17.42 -0.62 -10.76
CA PRO A 91 -15.98 -0.55 -11.01
C PRO A 91 -15.23 0.21 -9.90
N ASP A 92 -15.82 1.27 -9.35
CA ASP A 92 -15.23 2.04 -8.25
C ASP A 92 -15.27 1.25 -6.93
N HIS A 93 -16.30 0.45 -6.70
CA HIS A 93 -16.33 -0.48 -5.57
C HIS A 93 -15.24 -1.54 -5.65
N VAL A 94 -14.97 -2.06 -6.86
CA VAL A 94 -13.85 -2.98 -7.08
C VAL A 94 -12.53 -2.28 -6.73
N LYS A 95 -12.28 -1.07 -7.27
CA LYS A 95 -11.05 -0.32 -6.97
C LYS A 95 -10.84 -0.13 -5.46
N LEU A 96 -11.88 0.26 -4.73
CA LEU A 96 -11.80 0.42 -3.26
C LEU A 96 -11.64 -0.90 -2.52
N HIS A 97 -12.22 -1.99 -3.00
CA HIS A 97 -12.08 -3.30 -2.37
C HIS A 97 -10.64 -3.83 -2.41
N TYR A 98 -9.96 -3.60 -3.54
CA TYR A 98 -8.58 -4.05 -3.74
C TYR A 98 -7.53 -3.06 -3.23
N CYS A 99 -7.73 -1.75 -3.44
CA CYS A 99 -6.72 -0.74 -3.11
C CYS A 99 -7.05 0.08 -1.86
N GLY A 100 -8.29 0.01 -1.35
CA GLY A 100 -8.68 0.78 -0.18
C GLY A 100 -7.90 0.34 1.08
N PRO A 101 -7.48 1.29 1.94
CA PRO A 101 -6.77 0.94 3.16
C PRO A 101 -7.69 0.14 4.09
N ARG A 102 -7.18 -0.98 4.59
CA ARG A 102 -7.84 -1.80 5.61
C ARG A 102 -7.31 -1.39 6.97
N PHE A 103 -8.16 -0.78 7.79
CA PHE A 103 -7.80 -0.36 9.14
C PHE A 103 -8.00 -1.48 10.14
N ASP A 104 -7.00 -1.73 10.98
CA ASP A 104 -7.20 -2.53 12.19
C ASP A 104 -7.83 -1.63 13.26
N SER A 105 -9.17 -1.73 13.40
CA SER A 105 -9.93 -0.83 14.26
C SER A 105 -9.58 -1.00 15.74
N ASN A 106 -9.19 -2.22 16.15
CA ASN A 106 -8.82 -2.52 17.53
C ASN A 106 -7.60 -1.72 18.01
N VAL A 107 -6.73 -1.32 17.08
CA VAL A 107 -5.55 -0.50 17.37
C VAL A 107 -5.92 0.97 17.62
N THR A 108 -7.06 1.42 17.10
CA THR A 108 -7.46 2.84 17.14
C THR A 108 -8.59 3.12 18.13
N GLU A 109 -9.43 2.14 18.45
CA GLU A 109 -10.61 2.33 19.32
C GLU A 109 -10.25 2.52 20.81
N GLY A 110 -9.21 1.85 21.30
CA GLY A 110 -8.82 1.83 22.71
C GLY A 110 -7.61 2.70 23.02
N THR A 111 -7.64 3.45 24.13
CA THR A 111 -6.51 4.27 24.59
C THR A 111 -5.39 3.48 25.29
N THR A 112 -5.60 2.18 25.53
CA THR A 112 -4.66 1.31 26.25
C THR A 112 -3.82 0.44 25.32
N HIS A 113 -4.02 0.52 24.01
CA HIS A 113 -3.32 -0.31 23.04
C HIS A 113 -1.83 0.03 23.00
N LEU A 114 -0.97 -0.99 23.09
CA LEU A 114 0.48 -0.83 23.03
C LEU A 114 0.95 -0.93 21.59
N LEU A 115 1.51 0.17 21.08
CA LEU A 115 2.14 0.21 19.77
C LEU A 115 3.66 0.10 19.88
N ARG A 116 4.25 -0.38 18.79
CA ARG A 116 5.70 -0.53 18.69
C ARG A 116 6.40 0.82 18.60
N CYS A 117 7.42 1.01 19.43
CA CYS A 117 8.21 2.24 19.45
C CYS A 117 9.02 2.42 18.14
N PRO A 118 9.11 3.65 17.59
CA PRO A 118 10.06 3.97 16.53
C PRO A 118 11.50 3.57 16.90
N PHE A 119 12.29 3.23 15.89
CA PHE A 119 13.67 2.75 16.00
C PHE A 119 13.88 1.41 16.74
N SER A 120 12.81 0.71 17.13
CA SER A 120 12.92 -0.65 17.67
C SER A 120 13.31 -1.68 16.59
N VAL A 121 14.03 -2.73 16.98
CA VAL A 121 14.46 -3.83 16.10
C VAL A 121 13.33 -4.85 15.90
N HIS A 122 13.06 -5.26 14.67
CA HIS A 122 12.03 -6.25 14.37
C HIS A 122 12.58 -7.64 14.65
N ASN A 123 11.97 -8.37 15.58
CA ASN A 123 12.51 -9.64 16.08
C ASN A 123 12.84 -10.63 14.95
N GLU A 124 11.92 -10.79 13.99
CA GLU A 124 12.11 -11.74 12.89
C GLU A 124 13.04 -11.23 11.79
N THR A 125 12.78 -10.04 11.23
CA THR A 125 13.55 -9.51 10.09
C THR A 125 14.86 -8.84 10.47
N GLY A 126 15.06 -8.51 11.75
CA GLY A 126 16.18 -7.70 12.25
C GLY A 126 16.18 -6.25 11.75
N LYS A 127 15.16 -5.82 11.00
CA LYS A 127 15.04 -4.46 10.45
C LYS A 127 14.73 -3.45 11.55
N ILE A 128 15.26 -2.24 11.41
CA ILE A 128 14.92 -1.13 12.30
C ILE A 128 13.60 -0.51 11.85
N VAL A 129 12.68 -0.23 12.77
CA VAL A 129 11.45 0.52 12.46
C VAL A 129 11.81 1.98 12.26
N VAL A 130 11.90 2.41 11.01
CA VAL A 130 12.33 3.77 10.65
C VAL A 130 11.13 4.64 10.27
N PRO A 131 11.11 5.92 10.66
CA PRO A 131 10.18 6.88 10.08
C PRO A 131 10.56 7.15 8.62
N PHE A 132 9.55 7.48 7.81
CA PHE A 132 9.71 7.83 6.40
C PHE A 132 9.10 9.22 6.13
N ASP A 133 9.52 9.85 5.04
CA ASP A 133 9.02 11.16 4.64
C ASP A 133 7.80 10.99 3.73
N LEU A 134 6.69 11.67 4.05
CA LEU A 134 5.47 11.63 3.25
C LEU A 134 5.69 12.24 1.86
N ALA A 135 6.63 13.18 1.71
CA ALA A 135 6.93 13.81 0.44
C ALA A 135 7.72 12.90 -0.52
N ASP A 136 8.35 11.85 0.00
CA ASP A 136 9.15 10.88 -0.77
C ASP A 136 8.63 9.45 -0.57
N VAL A 137 7.33 9.27 -0.27
CA VAL A 137 6.75 7.96 0.07
C VAL A 137 6.89 6.96 -1.07
N ASP A 138 6.77 7.40 -2.33
CA ASP A 138 6.90 6.54 -3.52
C ASP A 138 8.33 5.99 -3.70
N LYS A 139 9.31 6.63 -3.07
CA LYS A 139 10.72 6.20 -3.08
C LYS A 139 11.08 5.35 -1.86
N PHE A 140 10.15 5.14 -0.93
CA PHE A 140 10.40 4.35 0.27
C PHE A 140 10.33 2.87 -0.06
N ASP A 141 11.47 2.18 -0.02
CA ASP A 141 11.55 0.73 -0.21
C ASP A 141 11.75 0.01 1.15
N PRO A 142 10.75 -0.73 1.65
CA PRO A 142 10.85 -1.52 2.88
C PRO A 142 11.97 -2.57 2.85
N SER A 143 12.41 -3.02 1.66
CA SER A 143 13.48 -4.00 1.49
C SER A 143 14.85 -3.43 1.88
N THR A 144 15.06 -2.12 1.69
CA THR A 144 16.35 -1.43 1.89
C THR A 144 16.58 -0.90 3.30
N VAL A 145 15.56 -0.98 4.16
CA VAL A 145 15.60 -0.53 5.55
C VAL A 145 16.76 -1.21 6.29
N PRO A 146 17.59 -0.46 7.04
CA PRO A 146 18.77 -1.01 7.70
C PRO A 146 18.38 -2.07 8.74
N THR A 147 19.22 -3.09 8.84
CA THR A 147 19.11 -4.14 9.86
C THR A 147 20.10 -3.88 10.99
N ILE A 148 19.81 -4.42 12.18
CA ILE A 148 20.72 -4.31 13.32
C ILE A 148 22.12 -4.87 13.01
N LYS A 149 22.20 -5.98 12.26
CA LYS A 149 23.48 -6.59 11.85
C LYS A 149 24.28 -5.66 10.93
N ARG A 150 23.60 -4.99 10.00
CA ARG A 150 24.21 -3.99 9.11
C ARG A 150 24.78 -2.83 9.92
N LEU A 151 24.01 -2.29 10.86
CA LEU A 151 24.44 -1.17 11.70
C LEU A 151 25.65 -1.52 12.58
N ILE A 152 25.65 -2.71 13.20
CA ILE A 152 26.81 -3.18 13.97
C ILE A 152 28.06 -3.25 13.08
N THR A 153 27.91 -3.71 11.83
CA THR A 153 29.02 -3.78 10.87
C THR A 153 29.52 -2.38 10.49
N GLU A 154 28.60 -1.45 10.19
CA GLU A 154 28.93 -0.04 9.88
C GLU A 154 29.70 0.60 11.04
N ILE A 155 29.22 0.46 12.28
CA ILE A 155 29.89 0.98 13.49
C ILE A 155 31.27 0.35 13.70
N ASN A 156 31.40 -0.97 13.54
CA ASN A 156 32.69 -1.65 13.69
C ASN A 156 33.73 -1.16 12.67
N ILE A 157 33.30 -0.86 11.44
CA ILE A 157 34.18 -0.28 10.41
C ILE A 157 34.59 1.14 10.80
N LEU A 158 33.65 1.97 11.25
CA LEU A 158 33.93 3.32 11.73
C LEU A 158 34.94 3.31 12.88
N ASN A 159 34.73 2.44 13.87
CA ASN A 159 35.63 2.31 15.03
C ASN A 159 37.03 1.86 14.63
N ARG A 160 37.16 0.91 13.68
CA ARG A 160 38.48 0.51 13.17
C ARG A 160 39.21 1.66 12.48
N ASN A 161 38.49 2.49 11.75
CA ASN A 161 39.07 3.65 11.07
C ASN A 161 39.44 4.78 12.04
N ARG A 162 38.72 4.88 13.18
CA ARG A 162 38.93 5.89 14.23
C ARG A 162 39.97 5.51 15.28
N SER A 163 40.49 4.29 15.30
CA SER A 163 41.64 3.90 16.14
C SER A 163 42.94 4.70 15.88
N ILE A 164 42.89 5.79 15.09
CA ILE A 164 43.96 6.73 14.76
C ILE A 164 43.72 8.12 15.37
N GLU A 165 42.48 8.53 15.69
CA GLU A 165 42.16 9.84 16.28
C GLU A 165 41.09 9.69 17.38
N GLY A 166 41.30 10.37 18.51
CA GLY A 166 40.71 10.08 19.82
C GLY A 166 39.19 9.94 19.93
N ASP A 167 38.79 9.39 21.09
CA ASP A 167 37.43 9.00 21.53
C ASP A 167 36.31 10.01 21.16
N VAL A 168 35.61 9.74 20.05
CA VAL A 168 34.39 10.45 19.66
C VAL A 168 33.19 9.61 20.11
N GLY A 169 32.37 10.14 21.02
CA GLY A 169 31.31 9.38 21.67
C GLY A 169 30.21 8.82 20.74
N TYR A 170 29.55 7.75 21.20
CA TYR A 170 28.52 6.95 20.51
C TYR A 170 27.41 7.73 19.77
N ALA A 171 27.15 8.99 20.13
CA ALA A 171 26.14 9.83 19.48
C ALA A 171 26.59 10.40 18.12
N SER A 172 27.90 10.48 17.83
CA SER A 172 28.40 10.88 16.52
C SER A 172 28.26 9.76 15.50
N ASP A 173 28.41 8.52 15.94
CA ASP A 173 28.51 7.32 15.10
C ASP A 173 27.22 7.05 14.35
N CYS A 174 26.07 7.31 14.99
CA CYS A 174 24.77 7.05 14.38
C CYS A 174 24.51 7.92 13.14
N TYR A 175 25.08 9.13 13.06
CA TYR A 175 24.99 10.03 11.90
C TYR A 175 25.94 9.65 10.76
N GLU A 176 26.86 8.71 11.00
CA GLU A 176 27.76 8.14 10.00
C GLU A 176 27.29 6.76 9.53
N THR A 177 26.14 6.29 10.01
CA THR A 177 25.50 5.04 9.58
C THR A 177 24.32 5.27 8.65
N SER A 178 23.77 4.17 8.14
CA SER A 178 22.50 4.12 7.42
C SER A 178 21.28 4.61 8.24
N LEU A 179 21.40 4.88 9.54
CA LEU A 179 20.35 5.52 10.34
C LEU A 179 20.26 7.03 10.19
N LYS A 180 21.25 7.70 9.59
CA LYS A 180 21.27 9.18 9.48
C LYS A 180 19.97 9.74 8.92
N LYS A 181 19.54 9.27 7.73
CA LYS A 181 18.33 9.77 7.06
C LYS A 181 17.05 9.56 7.90
N PRO A 182 16.78 8.36 8.45
CA PRO A 182 15.70 8.15 9.42
C PRO A 182 15.74 9.09 10.63
N ILE A 183 16.92 9.33 11.21
CA ILE A 183 17.08 10.24 12.36
C ILE A 183 16.74 11.68 11.96
N ASP A 184 17.24 12.15 10.82
CA ASP A 184 16.96 13.51 10.33
C ASP A 184 15.45 13.72 10.07
N ILE A 185 14.76 12.72 9.51
CA ILE A 185 13.30 12.74 9.35
C ILE A 185 12.61 12.89 10.71
N PHE A 186 13.00 12.08 11.69
CA PHE A 186 12.41 12.12 13.03
C PHE A 186 12.65 13.44 13.74
N GLN A 187 13.87 13.99 13.65
CA GLN A 187 14.21 15.28 14.25
C GLN A 187 13.42 16.43 13.62
N ARG A 188 13.22 16.42 12.29
CA ARG A 188 12.35 17.39 11.63
C ARG A 188 10.92 17.30 12.15
N PHE A 189 10.40 16.09 12.33
CA PHE A 189 9.09 15.87 12.94
C PHE A 189 9.00 16.42 14.37
N VAL A 190 9.93 16.03 15.25
CA VAL A 190 9.96 16.49 16.65
C VAL A 190 10.02 18.02 16.72
N LYS A 191 10.91 18.66 15.95
CA LYS A 191 11.01 20.12 15.89
C LYS A 191 9.69 20.78 15.49
N ARG A 192 8.98 20.24 14.50
CA ARG A 192 7.67 20.77 14.09
C ARG A 192 6.63 20.64 15.20
N VAL A 193 6.63 19.54 15.95
CA VAL A 193 5.68 19.33 17.04
C VAL A 193 5.99 20.21 18.24
N THR A 194 7.26 20.46 18.55
CA THR A 194 7.66 21.23 19.74
C THR A 194 7.72 22.75 19.53
N THR A 195 7.73 23.22 18.29
CA THR A 195 7.87 24.67 17.96
C THR A 195 6.55 25.29 17.50
N ASN A 196 5.45 24.53 17.53
CA ASN A 196 4.09 25.05 17.36
C ASN A 196 3.54 25.57 18.69
#